data_AF-L8N872-F1
#
_entry.id   AF-L8N872-F1
#
_cell.length_a   1.000
_cell.length_b   1.000
_cell.length_c   1.000
_cell.angle_alpha   90.00
_cell.angle_beta   90.00
_cell.angle_gamma   90.00
#
_symmetry.space_group_name_H-M   'P 1'
#
loop_
_entity.id
_entity.type
_entity.pdbx_description
1 polymer ?
#
loop_
_entity_poly.entity_id
_entity_poly.type
_entity_poly.pdbx_seq_one_letter_code
_entity_poly.pdbx_strand_id
1 'polypeptide(L)'
;MPLLSWQLWLARQLVIDSPLPWQKPQTNLSFGRVAQGFAALLVRIGSPACSPKPRGKSLGWKSGRKRSPFPRFPIIKKRVSRPKKVNKDNLNS
;
A
#
# COMPACT_ATOMS: atom_id res chain seq x y z
N MET A 1 14.22 17.29 16.70
CA MET A 1 13.15 16.50 16.04
C MET A 1 11.87 17.36 15.95
N PRO A 2 11.70 18.18 14.91
CA PRO A 2 10.66 19.24 14.87
C PRO A 2 9.24 18.73 14.60
N LEU A 3 9.06 17.53 14.03
CA LEU A 3 7.74 17.02 13.64
C LEU A 3 6.80 16.82 14.84
N LEU A 4 7.30 16.23 15.92
CA LEU A 4 6.48 15.93 17.10
C LEU A 4 6.00 17.20 17.80
N SER A 5 6.88 18.20 17.94
CA SER A 5 6.51 19.52 18.46
C SER A 5 5.44 20.20 17.61
N TRP A 6 5.50 20.03 16.28
CA TRP A 6 4.52 20.61 15.36
C TRP A 6 3.16 19.91 15.45
N GLN A 7 3.15 18.58 15.56
CA GLN A 7 1.94 17.80 15.77
C GLN A 7 1.24 18.18 17.07
N LEU A 8 1.99 18.31 18.17
CA LEU A 8 1.44 18.75 19.46
C LEU A 8 0.93 20.20 19.40
N TRP A 9 1.62 21.08 18.67
CA TRP A 9 1.17 22.46 18.49
C TRP A 9 -0.18 22.54 17.77
N LEU A 10 -0.33 21.81 16.66
CA LEU A 10 -1.59 21.76 15.90
C LEU A 10 -2.72 21.10 16.71
N ALA A 11 -2.40 20.04 17.46
CA ALA A 11 -3.39 19.32 18.25
C ALA A 11 -3.92 20.10 19.46
N ARG A 12 -3.24 21.17 19.87
CA ARG A 12 -3.63 22.00 21.02
C ARG A 12 -5.05 22.58 20.89
N GLN A 13 -5.53 22.83 19.67
CA GLN A 13 -6.89 23.34 19.42
C GLN A 13 -7.96 22.25 19.40
N LEU A 14 -7.55 20.98 19.38
CA LEU A 14 -8.44 19.83 19.20
C LEU A 14 -8.49 18.93 20.45
N VAL A 15 -7.44 18.92 21.26
CA VAL A 15 -7.34 18.11 22.47
C VAL A 15 -8.18 18.72 23.60
N ILE A 16 -8.99 17.87 24.23
CA ILE A 16 -9.68 18.18 25.49
C ILE A 16 -8.74 17.86 26.65
N ASP A 17 -8.66 18.75 27.65
CA ASP A 17 -7.83 18.51 28.84
C ASP A 17 -8.33 17.27 29.60
N SER A 18 -7.42 16.34 29.88
CA SER A 18 -7.69 15.11 30.64
C SER A 18 -6.70 15.01 31.80
N PRO A 19 -6.87 15.87 32.83
CA PRO A 19 -5.95 15.92 33.95
C PRO A 19 -6.03 14.63 34.78
N LEU A 20 -4.89 14.27 35.37
CA LEU A 20 -4.83 13.23 36.41
C LEU A 20 -5.52 13.73 37.67
N PRO A 21 -6.03 12.84 38.56
CA PRO A 21 -6.85 13.25 39.69
C PRO A 21 -6.14 14.18 40.68
N TRP A 22 -4.80 14.19 40.70
CA TRP A 22 -3.98 15.10 41.52
C TRP A 22 -3.55 16.38 40.81
N GLN A 23 -3.96 16.59 39.55
CA GLN A 23 -3.43 17.65 38.71
C GLN A 23 -4.48 18.73 38.45
N LYS A 24 -4.09 20.00 38.62
CA LYS A 24 -5.01 21.13 38.43
C LYS A 24 -5.45 21.23 36.96
N PRO A 25 -6.75 21.51 36.70
CA PRO A 25 -7.24 21.76 35.35
C PRO A 25 -6.64 23.06 34.80
N GLN A 26 -6.31 23.07 33.51
CA GLN A 26 -5.71 24.24 32.86
C GLN A 26 -6.52 24.66 31.64
N THR A 27 -6.85 25.95 31.56
CA THR A 27 -7.51 26.55 30.38
C THR A 27 -6.53 26.73 29.21
N ASN A 28 -5.26 26.96 29.51
CA ASN A 28 -4.20 27.16 28.52
C ASN A 28 -3.24 25.96 28.54
N LEU A 29 -3.39 25.04 27.58
CA LEU A 29 -2.73 23.73 27.60
C LEU A 29 -1.26 23.79 27.18
N SER A 30 -0.33 23.53 28.10
CA SER A 30 1.08 23.36 27.76
C SER A 30 1.29 22.17 26.81
N PHE A 31 2.42 22.11 26.10
CA PHE A 31 2.71 20.97 25.22
C PHE A 31 2.66 19.61 25.95
N GLY A 32 3.11 19.57 27.21
CA GLY A 32 3.01 18.37 28.05
C GLY A 32 1.55 17.99 28.34
N ARG A 33 0.66 18.98 28.52
CA ARG A 33 -0.78 18.74 28.66
C ARG A 33 -1.41 18.19 27.40
N VAL A 34 -1.05 18.77 26.25
CA VAL A 34 -1.55 18.28 24.97
C VAL A 34 -1.12 16.83 24.73
N ALA A 35 0.13 16.49 25.05
CA ALA A 35 0.64 15.13 24.93
C ALA A 35 -0.14 14.13 25.81
N GLN A 36 -0.55 14.53 27.00
CA GLN A 36 -1.34 13.69 27.91
C GLN A 36 -2.72 13.33 27.33
N GLY A 37 -3.40 14.27 26.69
CA GLY A 37 -4.68 14.03 26.02
C GLY A 37 -4.58 13.54 24.57
N PHE A 38 -3.36 13.48 24.01
CA PHE A 38 -3.14 13.21 22.59
C PHE A 38 -3.60 11.81 22.17
N ALA A 39 -3.48 10.81 23.05
CA ALA A 39 -3.90 9.44 22.76
C ALA A 39 -5.40 9.34 22.44
N ALA A 40 -6.25 10.06 23.19
CA ALA A 40 -7.69 10.08 22.92
C ALA A 40 -8.02 10.72 21.56
N LEU A 41 -7.26 11.75 21.18
CA LEU A 41 -7.38 12.37 19.87
C LEU A 41 -6.95 11.41 18.74
N LEU A 42 -5.87 10.66 18.93
CA LEU A 42 -5.44 9.65 17.96
C LEU A 42 -6.49 8.55 17.75
N VAL A 43 -7.14 8.08 18.81
CA VAL A 43 -8.23 7.10 18.71
C VAL A 43 -9.41 7.67 17.91
N ARG A 44 -9.73 8.95 18.09
CA ARG A 44 -10.83 9.62 17.38
C ARG A 44 -10.52 9.85 15.89
N ILE A 45 -9.27 10.16 15.55
CA ILE A 45 -8.82 10.26 14.15
C ILE A 45 -8.78 8.87 13.50
N GLY A 46 -8.42 7.86 14.28
CA GLY A 46 -8.21 6.50 13.79
C GLY A 46 -6.86 6.34 13.11
N SER A 47 -6.64 5.15 12.54
CA SER A 47 -5.44 4.86 11.76
C SER A 47 -5.78 4.87 10.27
N PRO A 48 -5.02 5.61 9.43
CA PRO A 48 -5.16 5.49 7.98
C PRO A 48 -4.64 4.14 7.46
N ALA A 49 -4.00 3.34 8.31
CA ALA A 49 -3.46 2.05 7.91
C ALA A 49 -4.59 1.06 7.59
N CYS A 50 -4.44 0.36 6.47
CA CYS A 50 -5.27 -0.79 6.15
C CYS A 50 -5.12 -1.88 7.23
N SER A 51 -6.18 -2.66 7.43
CA SER A 51 -6.11 -3.82 8.31
C SER A 51 -4.95 -4.75 7.89
N PRO A 52 -4.24 -5.34 8.85
CA PRO A 52 -3.13 -6.24 8.55
C PRO A 52 -3.64 -7.44 7.75
N LYS A 53 -2.78 -7.97 6.88
CA LYS A 53 -3.10 -9.18 6.12
C LYS A 53 -3.31 -10.34 7.09
N PRO A 54 -4.41 -11.13 6.97
CA PRO A 54 -4.63 -12.27 7.84
C PRO A 54 -3.48 -13.27 7.71
N ARG A 55 -3.07 -13.84 8.83
CA ARG A 55 -2.06 -14.91 8.88
C ARG A 55 -2.65 -16.19 8.27
N GLY A 56 -1.84 -16.94 7.54
CA GLY A 56 -2.22 -18.25 6.98
C GLY A 56 -2.21 -18.26 5.46
N LYS A 57 -2.95 -19.21 4.87
CA LYS A 57 -3.05 -19.34 3.42
C LYS A 57 -3.84 -18.15 2.87
N SER A 58 -3.37 -17.56 1.78
CA SER A 58 -4.18 -16.57 1.05
C SER A 58 -5.53 -17.18 0.68
N LEU A 59 -6.59 -16.36 0.58
CA LEU A 59 -7.95 -16.75 0.16
C LEU A 59 -8.02 -17.40 -1.24
N GLY A 60 -6.88 -17.64 -1.87
CA GLY A 60 -6.77 -18.10 -3.23
C GLY A 60 -7.38 -17.08 -4.18
N TRP A 61 -7.81 -17.59 -5.32
CA TRP A 61 -8.44 -16.76 -6.32
C TRP A 61 -9.96 -16.84 -6.19
N LYS A 62 -10.64 -15.71 -6.42
CA LYS A 62 -12.11 -15.68 -6.49
C LYS A 62 -12.59 -16.65 -7.58
N SER A 63 -13.53 -17.52 -7.23
CA SER A 63 -14.18 -18.44 -8.18
C SER A 63 -14.93 -17.66 -9.27
N GLY A 64 -15.05 -18.24 -10.46
CA GLY A 64 -15.80 -17.65 -11.58
C GLY A 64 -15.04 -16.65 -12.47
N ARG A 65 -13.80 -16.27 -12.13
CA ARG A 65 -12.98 -15.40 -13.01
C ARG A 65 -12.08 -16.24 -13.92
N LYS A 66 -12.45 -16.36 -15.21
CA LYS A 66 -11.63 -17.03 -16.23
C LYS A 66 -10.29 -16.31 -16.37
N ARG A 67 -9.17 -17.02 -16.15
CA ARG A 67 -7.84 -16.45 -16.40
C ARG A 67 -7.48 -16.57 -17.87
N SER A 68 -7.07 -15.47 -18.47
CA SER A 68 -6.30 -15.55 -19.72
C SER A 68 -4.89 -16.06 -19.38
N PRO A 69 -4.37 -17.04 -20.13
CA PRO A 69 -2.97 -17.40 -20.01
C PRO A 69 -2.08 -16.19 -20.32
N PHE A 70 -0.88 -16.15 -19.74
CA PHE A 70 0.10 -15.13 -20.07
C PHE A 70 0.40 -15.19 -21.58
N PRO A 71 0.43 -14.06 -22.30
CA PRO A 71 0.67 -14.05 -23.74
C PRO A 71 2.03 -14.66 -24.05
N ARG A 72 2.06 -15.63 -24.96
CA ARG A 72 3.31 -16.21 -25.47
C ARG A 72 3.78 -15.38 -26.65
N PHE A 73 4.95 -14.78 -26.52
CA PHE A 73 5.60 -14.10 -27.64
C PHE A 73 6.40 -15.13 -28.47
N PRO A 74 6.42 -15.01 -29.81
CA PRO A 74 7.21 -15.88 -30.66
C PRO A 74 8.71 -15.68 -30.42
N ILE A 75 9.49 -16.74 -30.59
CA ILE A 75 10.95 -16.68 -30.50
C ILE A 75 11.50 -15.95 -31.73
N ILE A 76 12.05 -14.76 -31.54
CA ILE A 76 12.74 -14.01 -32.60
C ILE A 76 14.09 -14.68 -32.86
N LYS A 77 14.22 -15.38 -34.00
CA LYS A 77 15.48 -15.98 -34.45
C LYS A 77 16.25 -14.98 -35.32
N LYS A 78 17.50 -14.67 -34.96
CA LYS A 78 18.38 -13.72 -35.71
C LYS A 78 18.87 -14.23 -37.07
N ARG A 79 18.66 -15.51 -37.41
CA ARG A 79 19.16 -16.09 -38.66
C ARG A 79 18.05 -16.17 -39.70
N VAL A 80 18.34 -15.71 -40.92
CA VAL A 80 17.53 -15.97 -42.11
C VAL A 80 17.62 -17.47 -42.42
N SER A 81 16.49 -18.17 -42.46
CA SER A 81 16.48 -19.55 -42.95
C SER A 81 16.93 -19.57 -44.41
N ARG A 82 17.86 -20.47 -44.77
CA ARG A 82 18.25 -20.64 -46.18
C ARG A 82 17.01 -20.93 -47.03
N PRO A 83 16.81 -20.25 -48.17
CA PRO A 83 15.71 -20.58 -49.07
C PRO A 83 15.87 -22.03 -49.52
N LYS A 84 14.77 -22.78 -49.49
CA LYS A 84 14.72 -24.17 -49.94
C LYS A 84 15.00 -24.18 -51.45
N LYS A 85 16.07 -24.88 -51.89
CA LYS A 85 16.31 -25.11 -53.32
C LYS A 85 15.10 -25.86 -53.89
N VAL A 86 14.38 -25.23 -54.80
CA VAL A 86 13.37 -25.91 -55.62
C VAL A 86 14.12 -26.80 -56.58
N ASN A 87 13.93 -28.12 -56.48
CA ASN A 87 14.54 -29.07 -57.39
C ASN A 87 13.80 -28.99 -58.74
N LYS A 88 14.54 -28.74 -59.82
CA LYS A 88 14.00 -28.34 -61.13
C LYS A 88 13.71 -29.56 -62.02
N ASP A 89 13.22 -30.63 -61.41
CA ASP A 89 13.00 -31.92 -62.09
C ASP A 89 11.51 -32.22 -62.34
N ASN A 90 10.59 -31.39 -61.84
CA ASN A 90 9.14 -31.61 -61.98
C ASN A 90 8.44 -30.54 -62.82
N LEU A 91 9.05 -30.10 -63.93
CA LEU A 91 8.39 -29.14 -64.83
C LEU A 91 8.14 -29.66 -66.24
N ASN A 92 8.53 -30.89 -66.59
CA ASN A 92 8.17 -31.51 -67.86
C ASN A 92 8.08 -33.04 -67.73
N SER A 93 6.97 -33.53 -67.18
CA SER A 93 6.43 -34.88 -67.43
C SER A 93 4.94 -34.89 -67.09
#